data_AF-A0A938B761-F1
#
_entry.id   AF-A0A938B761-F1
#
_cell.length_a   1.000
_cell.length_b   1.000
_cell.length_c   1.000
_cell.angle_alpha   90.00
_cell.angle_beta   90.00
_cell.angle_gamma   90.00
#
_symmetry.space_group_name_H-M   'P 1'
#
loop_
_entity.id
_entity.type
_entity.pdbx_description
1 polymer ?
#
loop_
_entity_poly.entity_id
_entity_poly.type
_entity_poly.pdbx_seq_one_letter_code
_entity_poly.pdbx_strand_id
1 'polypeptide(L)' 'MPRKEVTEKEKEEIRKRVEREFPGCKALQDIHYYRYMKEIEWQTMSPGEIIKDIKRGASEVKREMKAFA' A
#
# COMPACT_ATOMS: atom_id res chain seq x y z
N MET A 1 17.03 -6.16 0.55
CA MET A 1 17.08 -5.64 -0.83
C MET A 1 16.32 -4.32 -0.89
N PRO A 2 16.64 -3.38 -1.81
CA PRO A 2 15.93 -2.12 -1.88
C PRO A 2 14.45 -2.35 -2.24
N ARG A 3 13.56 -1.64 -1.54
CA ARG A 3 12.12 -1.60 -1.84
C ARG A 3 11.95 -1.16 -3.28
N LYS A 4 11.14 -1.87 -4.06
CA LYS A 4 10.80 -1.45 -5.42
C LYS A 4 9.95 -0.19 -5.35
N GLU A 5 10.35 0.86 -6.05
CA GLU A 5 9.51 2.05 -6.21
C GLU A 5 8.40 1.77 -7.23
N VAL A 6 7.17 2.14 -6.88
CA VAL A 6 6.03 2.02 -7.80
C VAL A 6 6.10 3.18 -8.79
N THR A 7 6.29 2.86 -10.06
CA THR A 7 6.34 3.84 -11.15
C THR A 7 4.98 4.49 -11.40
N GLU A 8 4.97 5.66 -12.05
CA GLU A 8 3.71 6.33 -12.42
C GLU A 8 2.84 5.47 -13.35
N LYS A 9 3.47 4.70 -14.24
CA LYS A 9 2.77 3.75 -15.11
C LYS A 9 2.06 2.67 -14.29
N GLU A 10 2.75 2.06 -13.33
CA GLU A 10 2.14 1.06 -12.42
C GLU A 10 1.01 1.69 -11.59
N LYS A 11 1.17 2.94 -11.12
CA LYS A 11 0.08 3.64 -10.41
C LYS A 11 -1.14 3.87 -11.28
N GLU A 12 -0.97 4.19 -12.56
CA GLU A 12 -2.07 4.37 -13.50
C GLU A 12 -2.78 3.04 -13.80
N GLU A 13 -2.00 1.97 -13.98
CA GLU A 13 -2.54 0.61 -14.18
C GLU A 13 -3.33 0.14 -12.95
N ILE A 14 -2.82 0.39 -11.73
CA ILE A 14 -3.54 0.07 -10.49
C ILE A 14 -4.85 0.86 -10.43
N ARG A 15 -4.86 2.16 -10.76
CA ARG A 15 -6.10 2.97 -10.78
C ARG A 15 -7.15 2.39 -11.72
N LYS A 16 -6.77 2.10 -12.96
CA LYS A 16 -7.67 1.47 -13.94
C LYS A 16 -8.17 0.11 -13.45
N ARG A 17 -7.31 -0.66 -12.79
CA ARG A 17 -7.65 -1.97 -12.23
C ARG A 17 -8.69 -1.85 -11.12
N VAL A 18 -8.49 -0.98 -10.13
CA VAL A 18 -9.42 -0.84 -9.01
C VAL A 18 -10.77 -0.25 -9.43
N GLU A 19 -10.76 0.68 -10.40
CA GLU A 19 -12.00 1.21 -11.00
C GLU A 19 -12.83 0.11 -11.66
N ARG A 20 -12.17 -0.81 -12.37
CA ARG A 20 -12.81 -1.96 -13.02
C ARG A 20 -13.27 -3.03 -12.03
N GLU A 21 -12.47 -3.32 -10.99
CA GLU A 21 -12.78 -4.36 -10.00
C GLU A 21 -13.87 -3.90 -9.01
N PHE A 22 -13.92 -2.61 -8.68
CA PHE A 22 -14.81 -2.04 -7.66
C PHE A 22 -15.57 -0.80 -8.19
N PRO A 23 -16.39 -0.93 -9.24
CA PRO A 23 -17.07 0.21 -9.84
C PRO A 23 -18.01 0.89 -8.84
N GLY A 24 -17.91 2.21 -8.73
CA GLY A 24 -18.76 3.04 -7.87
C GLY A 24 -18.49 2.95 -6.36
N CYS A 25 -17.59 2.07 -5.90
CA CYS A 25 -17.26 1.93 -4.49
C CYS A 25 -15.88 2.53 -4.17
N LYS A 26 -15.84 3.86 -3.94
CA LYS A 26 -14.59 4.59 -3.68
C LYS A 26 -13.78 4.02 -2.51
N ALA A 27 -14.43 3.64 -1.42
CA ALA A 27 -13.74 3.07 -0.26
C ALA A 27 -13.00 1.76 -0.60
N LEU A 28 -13.63 0.87 -1.39
CA LEU A 28 -12.97 -0.35 -1.85
C LEU A 28 -11.86 -0.03 -2.86
N GLN A 29 -12.08 0.93 -3.77
CA GLN A 29 -11.04 1.36 -4.71
C GLN A 29 -9.79 1.86 -3.97
N ASP A 30 -9.95 2.72 -2.96
CA ASP A 30 -8.85 3.28 -2.19
C ASP A 30 -8.08 2.18 -1.42
N ILE A 31 -8.80 1.31 -0.70
CA ILE A 31 -8.19 0.19 0.06
C ILE A 31 -7.38 -0.71 -0.87
N HIS A 32 -7.97 -1.10 -2.00
CA HIS A 32 -7.31 -2.00 -2.95
C HIS A 32 -6.18 -1.31 -3.72
N TYR A 33 -6.27 0.00 -3.96
CA TYR A 33 -5.20 0.78 -4.57
C TYR A 33 -3.92 0.74 -3.72
N TYR A 34 -4.03 1.04 -2.42
CA TYR A 34 -2.91 0.96 -1.50
C TYR A 34 -2.37 -0.45 -1.34
N ARG A 35 -3.26 -1.46 -1.32
CA ARG A 35 -2.86 -2.86 -1.28
C ARG A 35 -2.00 -3.25 -2.49
N TYR A 36 -2.45 -2.94 -3.70
CA TYR A 36 -1.71 -3.28 -4.92
C TYR A 36 -0.38 -2.52 -5.02
N MET A 37 -0.32 -1.27 -4.58
CA MET A 37 0.94 -0.56 -4.44
C MET A 37 1.90 -1.31 -3.51
N LYS A 38 1.44 -1.71 -2.33
CA LYS A 38 2.25 -2.43 -1.33
C LYS A 38 2.74 -3.78 -1.85
N GLU A 39 1.89 -4.51 -2.57
CA GLU A 39 2.28 -5.78 -3.21
C GLU A 39 3.46 -5.57 -4.16
N ILE A 40 3.45 -4.53 -5.01
CA ILE A 40 4.58 -4.20 -5.90
C ILE A 40 5.84 -3.83 -5.13
N GLU A 41 5.72 -2.98 -4.10
CA GLU A 41 6.86 -2.55 -3.27
C GLU A 41 7.54 -3.74 -2.57
N TRP A 42 6.75 -4.72 -2.15
CA TRP A 42 7.20 -5.89 -1.42
C TRP A 42 7.70 -7.04 -2.32
N GLN A 43 7.50 -6.98 -3.65
CA GLN A 43 7.96 -8.02 -4.57
C GLN A 43 9.45 -8.34 -4.46
N THR A 44 10.28 -7.33 -4.16
CA THR A 44 11.73 -7.47 -4.03
C THR A 44 12.20 -7.65 -2.60
N MET A 45 11.28 -7.63 -1.63
CA MET A 45 11.60 -7.69 -0.19
C MET A 45 11.52 -9.13 0.32
N SER A 46 12.41 -9.46 1.26
CA SER A 46 12.30 -10.72 1.99
C SER A 46 11.13 -10.69 2.99
N PRO A 47 10.58 -11.86 3.40
CA PRO A 47 9.51 -11.90 4.41
C PRO A 47 9.86 -11.17 5.70
N GLY A 48 11.12 -11.24 6.15
CA GLY A 48 11.57 -10.52 7.34
C GLY A 48 11.58 -9.00 7.17
N GLU A 49 11.91 -8.50 5.98
CA GLU A 49 11.84 -7.06 5.65
C GLU A 49 10.39 -6.58 5.56
N ILE A 50 9.49 -7.39 4.99
CA ILE A 50 8.05 -7.10 4.94
C ILE A 50 7.47 -6.97 6.36
N ILE A 51 7.77 -7.92 7.24
CA ILE A 51 7.31 -7.87 8.65
C ILE A 51 7.83 -6.61 9.36
N LYS A 52 9.10 -6.23 9.12
CA LYS A 52 9.66 -5.00 9.69
C LYS A 52 8.95 -3.75 9.16
N ASP A 53 8.66 -3.68 7.86
CA ASP A 53 7.92 -2.56 7.25
C ASP A 53 6.52 -2.41 7.84
N ILE A 54 5.78 -3.52 7.97
CA ILE A 54 4.45 -3.55 8.58
C ILE A 54 4.50 -3.07 10.04
N LYS A 55 5.45 -3.57 10.84
CA LYS A 55 5.61 -3.16 12.25
C LYS A 55 5.94 -1.68 12.39
N ARG A 56 6.75 -1.14 11.48
CA ARG A 56 7.08 0.28 11.45
C ARG A 56 5.83 1.11 11.15
N GLY A 57 5.11 0.81 10.07
CA GLY A 57 3.89 1.54 9.71
C GLY A 57 2.82 1.48 10.80
N ALA A 58 2.61 0.32 11.43
CA ALA A 58 1.68 0.20 12.56
C ALA A 58 2.11 1.04 13.77
N SER A 59 3.41 1.17 14.02
CA SER A 59 3.93 2.01 15.11
C SER A 59 3.77 3.50 14.83
N GLU A 60 3.92 3.93 13.57
CA GLU A 60 3.71 5.30 13.11
C GLU A 60 2.23 5.69 13.24
N VAL A 61 1.32 4.88 12.70
CA VAL A 61 -0.13 5.10 12.86
C VAL A 61 -0.53 5.18 14.33
N LYS A 62 -0.01 4.28 15.17
CA LYS A 62 -0.26 4.32 16.62
C LYS A 62 0.25 5.60 17.29
N ARG A 63 1.35 6.19 16.81
CA ARG A 63 1.86 7.47 17.31
C ARG A 63 0.96 8.62 16.86
N GLU A 64 0.56 8.64 15.59
CA GLU A 64 -0.36 9.66 15.07
C GLU A 64 -1.69 9.64 15.82
N MET A 65 -2.30 8.47 15.99
CA MET A 65 -3.54 8.33 16.75
C MET A 65 -3.44 8.86 18.18
N LYS A 66 -2.28 8.73 18.84
CA LYS A 66 -2.03 9.28 20.18
C LYS A 66 -1.80 10.78 20.19
N ALA A 67 -1.32 11.36 19.08
CA ALA A 67 -1.11 12.80 18.96
C ALA A 67 -2.42 13.57 18.72
N PHE A 68 -3.45 12.88 18.22
CA PHE A 68 -4.79 13.42 17.99
C PHE A 68 -5.82 13.03 19.07
N ALA A 69 -5.38 12.39 20.16
CA ALA A 69 -6.21 11.99 21.31
C ALA A 69 -5.88 12.87 22.53
#